data_AF-U9VWI7-F1
#
_entry.id   AF-U9VWI7-F1
#
_cell.length_a   1.000
_cell.length_b   1.000
_cell.length_c   1.000
_cell.angle_alpha   90.00
_cell.angle_beta   90.00
_cell.angle_gamma   90.00
#
_symmetry.space_group_name_H-M   'P 1'
#
loop_
_entity.id
_entity.type
_entity.pdbx_description
1 polymer ?
#
loop_
_entity_poly.entity_id
_entity_poly.type
_entity_poly.pdbx_seq_one_letter_code
_entity_poly.pdbx_strand_id
1 'polypeptide(L)'
;MDTPDEIALLVMEKDDIHSDHKIQFIRNLMMCARMTAEGVFKCESEISFYESRKRFNQQLIASDNQTLLVLYGITLSSQVLFETSIPSQNNPEEIEDYKTIVDEYSHYLKVLSLSNLKGVRDA
;
A
#
# COMPACT_ATOMS: atom_id res chain seq x y z
N MET A 1 2.96 19.83 -10.30
CA MET A 1 2.19 18.73 -10.92
C MET A 1 2.97 17.50 -10.57
N ASP A 2 2.39 16.60 -9.78
CA ASP A 2 3.12 15.45 -9.24
C ASP A 2 3.62 14.56 -10.37
N THR A 3 4.87 14.10 -10.26
CA THR A 3 5.49 13.21 -11.23
C THR A 3 5.20 11.74 -10.89
N PRO A 4 5.25 10.82 -11.88
CA PRO A 4 5.10 9.40 -11.63
C PRO A 4 6.08 8.86 -10.56
N ASP A 5 7.31 9.36 -10.54
CA ASP A 5 8.33 8.93 -9.58
C ASP A 5 8.00 9.43 -8.16
N GLU A 6 7.59 10.69 -8.02
CA GLU A 6 7.14 11.25 -6.73
C GLU A 6 5.94 10.48 -6.17
N ILE A 7 4.96 10.15 -7.01
CA ILE A 7 3.79 9.37 -6.59
C ILE A 7 4.18 7.92 -6.26
N ALA A 8 5.10 7.30 -7.01
CA ALA A 8 5.56 5.95 -6.70
C ALA A 8 6.22 5.90 -5.32
N LEU A 9 7.10 6.85 -5.01
CA LEU A 9 7.74 6.96 -3.71
C LEU A 9 6.73 7.25 -2.59
N LEU A 10 5.78 8.15 -2.82
CA LEU A 10 4.71 8.46 -1.87
C LEU A 10 3.85 7.23 -1.53
N VAL A 11 3.47 6.45 -2.54
CA VAL A 11 2.66 5.23 -2.33
C VAL A 11 3.45 4.18 -1.54
N MET A 12 4.75 4.01 -1.80
CA MET A 12 5.61 3.12 -1.03
C MET A 12 5.79 3.60 0.42
N GLU A 13 5.92 4.92 0.65
CA GLU A 13 5.98 5.49 2.00
C GLU A 13 4.68 5.21 2.77
N LYS A 14 3.52 5.41 2.13
CA LYS A 14 2.22 5.06 2.72
C LYS A 14 2.12 3.57 3.05
N ASP A 15 2.63 2.69 2.18
CA ASP A 15 2.67 1.24 2.41
C ASP A 15 3.58 0.86 3.59
N ASP A 16 4.72 1.53 3.74
CA ASP A 16 5.64 1.35 4.86
C ASP A 16 4.97 1.75 6.18
N ILE A 17 4.31 2.91 6.21
CA ILE A 17 3.56 3.40 7.39
C ILE A 17 2.43 2.42 7.75
N HIS A 18 1.67 1.95 6.75
CA HIS A 18 0.63 0.95 6.96
C HIS A 18 1.21 -0.33 7.56
N SER A 19 2.32 -0.81 7.01
CA SER A 19 3.01 -2.02 7.48
C SER A 19 3.49 -1.87 8.93
N ASP A 20 4.03 -0.71 9.32
CA ASP A 20 4.43 -0.43 10.70
C ASP A 20 3.26 -0.45 11.66
N HIS A 21 2.15 0.20 11.30
CA HIS A 21 0.93 0.17 12.11
C HIS A 21 0.39 -1.26 12.29
N LYS A 22 0.40 -2.07 11.22
CA LYS A 22 -0.04 -3.47 11.28
C LYS A 22 0.87 -4.32 12.16
N ILE A 23 2.19 -4.21 12.01
CA ILE A 23 3.16 -4.91 12.85
C ILE A 23 2.94 -4.54 14.33
N GLN A 24 2.81 -3.24 14.63
CA GLN A 24 2.61 -2.79 16.01
C GLN A 24 1.28 -3.30 16.58
N PHE A 25 0.20 -3.25 15.79
CA PHE A 25 -1.09 -3.77 16.18
C PHE A 25 -1.03 -5.27 16.50
N ILE A 26 -0.40 -6.07 15.64
CA ILE A 26 -0.27 -7.52 15.84
C ILE A 26 0.59 -7.81 17.08
N ARG A 27 1.71 -7.11 17.26
CA ARG A 27 2.54 -7.25 18.47
C ARG A 27 1.75 -6.92 19.75
N ASN A 28 0.96 -5.85 19.72
CA ASN A 28 0.08 -5.50 20.85
C ASN A 28 -0.96 -6.59 21.12
N LEU A 29 -1.58 -7.15 20.07
CA LEU A 29 -2.52 -8.25 20.19
C LEU A 29 -1.86 -9.48 20.83
N MET A 30 -0.67 -9.87 20.38
CA MET A 30 0.08 -11.00 20.94
C MET A 30 0.46 -10.81 22.41
N MET A 31 0.73 -9.57 22.85
CA MET A 31 1.02 -9.27 24.27
C MET A 31 -0.23 -9.34 25.15
N CYS A 32 -1.39 -8.92 24.65
CA CYS A 32 -2.61 -8.78 25.43
C CYS A 32 -3.50 -10.04 25.39
N ALA A 33 -3.42 -10.84 24.33
CA ALA A 33 -4.26 -12.02 24.15
C ALA A 33 -3.62 -13.29 24.71
N ARG A 34 -4.41 -14.13 25.39
CA ARG A 34 -4.01 -15.52 25.66
C ARG A 34 -4.14 -16.34 24.37
N MET A 35 -3.08 -16.37 23.58
CA MET A 35 -3.07 -17.07 22.30
C MET A 35 -2.63 -18.53 22.44
N THR A 36 -3.14 -19.39 21.56
CA THR A 36 -2.61 -20.74 21.35
C THR A 36 -1.29 -20.66 20.57
N ALA A 37 -0.51 -21.74 20.56
CA ALA A 37 0.72 -21.81 19.75
C ALA A 37 0.45 -21.56 18.25
N GLU A 38 -0.64 -22.08 17.71
CA GLU A 38 -1.08 -21.83 16.34
C GLU A 38 -1.41 -20.34 16.10
N GLY A 39 -2.08 -19.70 17.06
CA GLY A 39 -2.38 -18.27 16.99
C GLY A 39 -1.12 -17.41 16.99
N VAL A 40 -0.13 -17.76 17.82
CA VAL A 40 1.18 -17.10 17.84
C VAL A 40 1.87 -17.24 16.48
N PHE A 41 1.95 -18.46 15.95
CA PHE A 41 2.57 -18.71 14.64
C PHE A 41 1.91 -17.91 13.51
N LYS A 42 0.57 -17.82 13.51
CA LYS A 42 -0.15 -17.01 12.52
C LYS A 42 0.22 -15.53 12.61
N CYS A 43 0.26 -14.96 13.82
CA CYS A 43 0.66 -13.58 14.01
C CYS A 43 2.13 -13.31 13.62
N GLU A 44 3.05 -14.24 13.93
CA GLU A 44 4.45 -14.13 13.49
C GLU A 44 4.58 -14.16 11.97
N SER A 45 3.81 -15.03 11.31
CA SER A 45 3.76 -15.08 9.84
C SER A 45 3.23 -13.78 9.24
N GLU A 46 2.20 -13.17 9.84
CA GLU A 46 1.67 -11.86 9.41
C GLU A 46 2.69 -10.73 9.63
N ILE A 47 3.39 -10.70 10.77
CA ILE A 47 4.48 -9.74 11.02
C ILE A 47 5.57 -9.90 9.95
N SER A 48 6.02 -11.13 9.69
CA SER A 48 7.06 -11.40 8.69
C SER A 48 6.66 -10.96 7.28
N PHE A 49 5.37 -11.05 6.95
CA PHE A 49 4.85 -10.55 5.68
C PHE A 49 5.02 -9.03 5.54
N TYR A 50 4.58 -8.27 6.54
CA TYR A 50 4.71 -6.80 6.53
C TYR A 50 6.18 -6.34 6.59
N GLU A 51 7.04 -7.02 7.35
CA GLU A 51 8.48 -6.72 7.37
C GLU A 51 9.14 -6.99 6.00
N SER A 52 8.68 -8.02 5.29
CA SER A 52 9.17 -8.35 3.95
C SER A 52 8.73 -7.31 2.91
N ARG A 53 7.49 -6.81 3.00
CA ARG A 53 7.01 -5.69 2.15
C ARG A 53 7.87 -4.45 2.30
N LYS A 54 8.13 -4.02 3.55
CA LYS A 54 9.00 -2.87 3.82
C LYS A 54 10.40 -3.05 3.25
N ARG A 55 11.00 -4.23 3.45
CA ARG A 55 12.33 -4.53 2.90
C ARG A 55 12.33 -4.46 1.37
N PHE A 56 11.27 -4.94 0.73
CA PHE A 56 11.11 -4.88 -0.72
C PHE A 56 11.02 -3.43 -1.21
N ASN A 57 10.25 -2.56 -0.54
CA ASN A 57 10.17 -1.12 -0.86
C ASN A 57 11.56 -0.48 -0.81
N GLN A 58 12.31 -0.72 0.28
CA GLN A 58 13.67 -0.20 0.45
C GLN A 58 14.63 -0.69 -0.64
N GLN A 59 14.54 -1.97 -1.01
CA GLN A 59 15.38 -2.55 -2.07
C GLN A 59 15.04 -1.97 -3.45
N LEU A 60 13.75 -1.75 -3.75
CA LEU A 60 13.33 -1.11 -4.99
C LEU A 60 13.83 0.33 -5.06
N ILE A 61 13.69 1.12 -3.99
CA ILE A 61 14.18 2.50 -3.93
C ILE A 61 15.70 2.54 -4.11
N ALA A 62 16.42 1.66 -3.42
CA ALA A 62 17.88 1.57 -3.54
C ALA A 62 18.37 1.11 -4.92
N SER A 63 17.51 0.46 -5.71
CA SER A 63 17.87 0.01 -7.06
C SER A 63 17.92 1.12 -8.10
N ASP A 64 17.35 2.30 -7.80
CA ASP A 64 17.20 3.44 -8.70
C ASP A 64 16.53 3.11 -10.06
N ASN A 65 15.81 1.98 -10.11
CA ASN A 65 15.10 1.54 -11.31
C ASN A 65 13.71 2.18 -11.34
N GLN A 66 13.63 3.38 -11.93
CA GLN A 66 12.39 4.18 -12.04
C GLN A 66 11.21 3.39 -12.63
N THR A 67 11.46 2.55 -13.64
CA THR A 67 10.40 1.74 -14.24
C THR A 67 9.81 0.74 -13.23
N LEU A 68 10.65 0.06 -12.45
CA LEU A 68 10.19 -0.86 -11.42
C LEU A 68 9.47 -0.13 -10.28
N LEU A 69 9.96 1.06 -9.90
CA LEU A 69 9.30 1.90 -8.89
C LEU A 69 7.87 2.26 -9.31
N VAL A 70 7.71 2.76 -10.53
CA VAL A 70 6.39 3.14 -11.05
C VAL A 70 5.46 1.93 -11.19
N LEU A 71 5.95 0.81 -11.72
CA LEU A 71 5.15 -0.43 -11.84
C LEU A 71 4.68 -0.93 -10.46
N TYR A 72 5.56 -0.88 -9.47
CA TYR A 72 5.21 -1.30 -8.12
C TYR A 72 4.24 -0.32 -7.45
N GLY A 73 4.41 0.99 -7.65
CA GLY A 73 3.44 2.01 -7.23
C GLY A 73 2.04 1.78 -7.80
N ILE A 74 1.94 1.36 -9.07
CA ILE A 74 0.66 0.97 -9.69
C ILE A 74 0.07 -0.24 -8.99
N THR A 75 0.89 -1.24 -8.68
CA THR A 75 0.46 -2.47 -8.01
C THR A 75 -0.09 -2.17 -6.63
N LEU A 76 0.65 -1.41 -5.81
CA LEU A 76 0.20 -0.98 -4.47
C LEU A 76 -1.10 -0.18 -4.55
N SER A 77 -1.17 0.81 -5.45
CA SER A 77 -2.37 1.65 -5.58
C SER A 77 -3.60 0.85 -6.01
N SER A 78 -3.42 -0.09 -6.93
CA SER A 78 -4.49 -0.98 -7.39
C SER A 78 -4.95 -1.92 -6.27
N GLN A 79 -4.02 -2.44 -5.48
CA GLN A 79 -4.33 -3.31 -4.35
C GLN A 79 -5.16 -2.58 -3.30
N VAL A 80 -4.79 -1.35 -2.94
CA VAL A 80 -5.57 -0.55 -1.98
C VAL A 80 -7.00 -0.36 -2.47
N LEU A 81 -7.20 0.01 -3.74
CA LEU A 81 -8.56 0.17 -4.29
C LEU A 81 -9.35 -1.15 -4.31
N PHE A 82 -8.70 -2.28 -4.57
CA PHE A 82 -9.37 -3.59 -4.59
C PHE A 82 -9.74 -4.09 -3.18
N GLU A 83 -8.90 -3.82 -2.19
CA GLU A 83 -9.11 -4.25 -0.81
C GLU A 83 -10.01 -3.29 -0.01
N THR A 84 -10.17 -2.06 -0.49
CA THR A 84 -11.07 -1.08 0.13
C THR A 84 -12.52 -1.57 0.06
N SER A 85 -13.10 -1.83 1.22
CA SER A 85 -14.45 -2.38 1.33
C SER A 85 -15.50 -1.33 0.98
N ILE A 86 -16.51 -1.72 0.18
CA ILE A 86 -17.64 -0.84 -0.13
C ILE A 86 -18.49 -0.67 1.15
N PRO A 87 -18.69 0.57 1.64
CA PRO A 87 -19.36 0.82 2.90
C PRO A 87 -20.88 0.58 2.79
N SER A 88 -21.51 0.34 3.94
CA SER A 88 -22.98 0.33 4.04
C SER A 88 -23.51 1.75 3.88
N GLN A 89 -24.64 1.92 3.17
CA GLN A 89 -25.26 3.24 2.96
C GLN A 89 -25.71 3.94 4.27
N ASN A 90 -25.75 3.20 5.37
CA ASN A 90 -26.25 3.68 6.66
C ASN A 90 -25.15 4.26 7.57
N ASN A 91 -23.88 4.24 7.15
CA ASN A 91 -22.79 4.83 7.93
C ASN A 91 -22.11 5.96 7.14
N PRO A 92 -22.51 7.23 7.36
CA PRO A 92 -21.93 8.39 6.66
C PRO A 92 -20.42 8.54 6.82
N GLU A 93 -19.85 8.14 7.97
CA GLU A 93 -18.41 8.22 8.22
C GLU A 93 -17.64 7.22 7.35
N GLU A 94 -18.08 5.97 7.29
CA GLU A 94 -17.48 4.95 6.41
C GLU A 94 -17.59 5.31 4.92
N ILE A 95 -18.66 6.02 4.53
CA ILE A 95 -18.84 6.52 3.16
C ILE A 95 -17.80 7.58 2.83
N GLU A 96 -17.51 8.49 3.75
CA GLU A 96 -16.55 9.56 3.53
C GLU A 96 -15.10 9.03 3.50
N ASP A 97 -14.78 8.10 4.39
CA ASP A 97 -13.49 7.41 4.38
C ASP A 97 -13.28 6.65 3.07
N TYR A 98 -14.29 5.90 2.61
CA TYR A 98 -14.27 5.20 1.33
C TYR A 98 -14.00 6.15 0.16
N LYS A 99 -14.73 7.26 0.08
CA LYS A 99 -14.56 8.25 -1.00
C LYS A 99 -13.16 8.85 -0.98
N THR A 100 -12.67 9.20 0.20
CA THR A 100 -11.33 9.77 0.37
C THR A 100 -10.27 8.82 -0.16
N ILE A 101 -10.33 7.54 0.23
CA ILE A 101 -9.39 6.51 -0.24
C ILE A 101 -9.51 6.31 -1.75
N VAL A 102 -10.73 6.16 -2.27
CA VAL A 102 -10.95 5.92 -3.70
C VAL A 102 -10.47 7.09 -4.55
N ASP A 103 -10.79 8.33 -4.18
CA ASP A 103 -10.39 9.52 -4.92
C ASP A 103 -8.86 9.68 -4.90
N GLU A 104 -8.23 9.50 -3.74
CA GLU A 104 -6.78 9.61 -3.58
C GLU A 104 -6.03 8.57 -4.41
N TYR A 105 -6.37 7.29 -4.27
CA TYR A 105 -5.64 6.23 -4.97
C TYR A 105 -6.00 6.13 -6.46
N SER A 106 -7.19 6.57 -6.86
CA SER A 106 -7.53 6.77 -8.28
C SER A 106 -6.69 7.88 -8.91
N HIS A 107 -6.44 8.96 -8.17
CA HIS A 107 -5.54 10.02 -8.61
C HIS A 107 -4.11 9.49 -8.78
N TYR A 108 -3.59 8.71 -7.83
CA TYR A 108 -2.26 8.10 -7.95
C TYR A 108 -2.14 7.21 -9.18
N LEU A 109 -3.10 6.32 -9.42
CA LEU A 109 -3.11 5.48 -10.63
C LEU A 109 -3.13 6.31 -11.91
N LYS A 110 -3.88 7.40 -11.93
CA LYS A 110 -3.90 8.31 -13.08
C LYS A 110 -2.52 8.91 -13.33
N VAL A 111 -1.83 9.41 -12.30
CA VAL A 111 -0.48 9.99 -12.46
C VAL A 111 0.54 8.92 -12.87
N LEU A 112 0.55 7.77 -12.20
CA LEU A 112 1.48 6.69 -12.46
C LEU A 112 1.35 6.12 -13.89
N SER A 113 0.12 6.03 -14.42
CA SER A 113 -0.14 5.53 -15.77
C SER A 113 0.24 6.50 -16.90
N LEU A 114 0.47 7.78 -16.61
CA LEU A 114 0.93 8.76 -17.62
C LEU A 114 2.37 8.49 -18.09
N SER A 115 3.19 7.82 -17.26
CA SER A 115 4.56 7.41 -17.61
C SER A 115 4.60 6.46 -18.82
N ASN A 116 3.61 5.56 -18.94
CA ASN A 116 3.49 4.60 -20.03
C ASN A 116 3.06 5.25 -21.37
N LEU A 117 2.48 6.45 -21.33
CA LEU A 117 2.03 7.15 -22.54
C LEU A 117 3.15 7.94 -23.24
N LYS A 118 4.25 8.23 -22.53
CA LYS A 118 5.40 8.94 -23.12
C LYS A 118 6.16 8.04 -24.10
N GLY A 119 6.38 6.77 -23.74
CA GLY A 119 7.04 5.79 -24.61
C GLY A 119 6.24 5.36 -25.86
N VAL A 120 4.92 5.58 -25.89
CA VAL A 120 4.08 5.28 -27.07
C VAL A 120 3.97 6.47 -28.02
N ARG A 121 4.18 7.70 -27.54
CA ARG A 121 4.18 8.90 -28.39
C ARG A 121 5.49 9.13 -29.14
N ASP A 122 6.58 8.56 -28.64
CA ASP A 122 7.93 8.72 -29.19
C ASP A 122 8.38 7.50 -30.04
N ALA A 123 7.49 6.53 -30.29
CA ALA A 123 7.71 5.32 -31.10
C ALA A 123 6.87 5.34 -32.39
#